data_AF-A0AAV8WPF8-F1
#
_entry.id   AF-A0AAV8WPF8-F1
#
_cell.length_a   1.000
_cell.length_b   1.000
_cell.length_c   1.000
_cell.angle_alpha   90.00
_cell.angle_beta   90.00
_cell.angle_gamma   90.00
#
_symmetry.space_group_name_H-M   'P 1'
#
loop_
_entity.id
_entity.type
_entity.pdbx_description
1 polymer ?
#
loop_
_entity_poly.entity_id
_entity_poly.type
_entity_poly.pdbx_seq_one_letter_code
_entity_poly.pdbx_strand_id
1 'polypeptide(L)'
;MQTKWINKQRVLVFASRGISHRDRHLMEDLKKLMPHHKPEAKMERSKTLSVVNEMCEMKNCSKAIMFEGRKRKICIFGFLTSLMVQV
;
A
#
# COMPACT_ATOMS: atom_id res chain seq x y z
N MET A 1 26.17 -11.17 -20.77
CA MET A 1 25.95 -10.23 -19.65
C MET A 1 24.46 -10.22 -19.34
N GLN A 2 24.03 -10.88 -18.27
CA GLN A 2 22.61 -10.88 -17.89
C GLN A 2 22.29 -9.54 -17.21
N THR A 3 21.40 -8.74 -17.81
CA THR A 3 20.84 -7.54 -17.18
C THR A 3 20.14 -7.95 -15.89
N LYS A 4 20.84 -7.78 -14.76
CA LYS A 4 20.34 -8.06 -13.43
C LYS A 4 19.24 -7.04 -13.15
N TRP A 5 17.98 -7.45 -13.18
CA TRP A 5 16.85 -6.57 -12.89
C TRP A 5 16.92 -6.13 -11.42
N ILE A 6 17.41 -4.92 -11.18
CA ILE A 6 17.77 -4.42 -9.83
C ILE A 6 16.55 -3.90 -9.05
N ASN A 7 15.44 -3.57 -9.74
CA ASN A 7 14.31 -2.88 -9.13
C ASN A 7 13.00 -3.68 -9.21
N LYS A 8 12.97 -4.86 -8.58
CA LYS A 8 11.73 -5.64 -8.40
C LYS A 8 10.93 -5.06 -7.22
N GLN A 9 10.22 -3.96 -7.45
CA GLN A 9 9.35 -3.37 -6.43
C GLN A 9 8.00 -4.12 -6.39
N ARG A 10 7.57 -4.47 -5.18
CA ARG A 10 6.25 -5.04 -4.91
C ARG A 10 5.47 -4.07 -4.05
N VAL A 11 4.30 -3.66 -4.53
CA VAL A 11 3.49 -2.62 -3.86
C VAL A 11 2.21 -3.26 -3.34
N LEU A 12 2.00 -3.21 -2.04
CA LEU A 12 0.74 -3.59 -1.40
C LEU A 12 -0.26 -2.45 -1.56
N VAL A 13 -1.42 -2.70 -2.15
CA VAL A 13 -2.46 -1.67 -2.32
C VAL A 13 -3.72 -2.10 -1.60
N PHE A 14 -4.14 -1.30 -0.62
CA PHE A 14 -5.30 -1.60 0.20
C PHE A 14 -5.99 -0.34 0.72
N ALA A 15 -7.15 -0.52 1.34
CA ALA A 15 -7.99 0.56 1.80
C ALA A 15 -8.56 0.28 3.19
N SER A 16 -8.83 1.35 3.94
CA SER A 16 -9.59 1.24 5.19
C SER A 16 -11.08 0.98 4.92
N ARG A 17 -11.78 0.41 5.90
CA ARG A 17 -13.25 0.30 5.84
C ARG A 17 -13.90 1.69 5.75
N GLY A 18 -14.94 1.78 4.92
CA GLY A 18 -15.71 3.01 4.72
C GLY A 18 -15.02 4.07 3.84
N ILE A 19 -14.26 3.66 2.82
CA ILE A 19 -13.82 4.55 1.73
C ILE A 19 -14.99 4.93 0.81
N SER A 20 -14.90 6.14 0.25
CA SER A 20 -15.91 6.71 -0.66
C SER A 20 -15.93 5.98 -2.00
N HIS A 21 -16.99 6.17 -2.78
CA HIS A 21 -17.08 5.59 -4.13
C HIS A 21 -15.94 6.09 -5.05
N ARG A 22 -15.59 7.37 -4.97
CA ARG A 22 -14.48 7.98 -5.74
C ARG A 22 -13.13 7.32 -5.43
N ASP A 23 -12.85 7.07 -4.15
CA ASP A 23 -11.59 6.45 -3.70
C ASP A 23 -11.48 4.99 -4.19
N ARG A 24 -12.62 4.30 -4.38
CA ARG A 24 -12.63 2.94 -4.96
C ARG A 24 -12.21 2.95 -6.42
N HIS A 25 -12.76 3.86 -7.21
CA HIS A 25 -12.35 4.05 -8.62
C HIS A 25 -10.89 4.44 -8.71
N LEU A 26 -10.44 5.39 -7.89
CA LEU A 26 -9.04 5.78 -7.86
C LEU A 26 -8.10 4.61 -7.47
N MET A 27 -8.50 3.77 -6.52
CA MET A 27 -7.76 2.56 -6.17
C MET A 27 -7.71 1.56 -7.34
N GLU A 28 -8.82 1.37 -8.07
CA GLU A 28 -8.85 0.50 -9.25
C GLU A 28 -7.97 1.03 -10.38
N ASP A 29 -7.95 2.34 -10.60
CA ASP A 29 -7.06 2.96 -11.59
C ASP A 29 -5.59 2.84 -11.19
N LEU A 30 -5.28 2.97 -9.90
CA LEU A 30 -3.92 2.75 -9.38
C LEU A 30 -3.46 1.30 -9.57
N LYS A 31 -4.37 0.34 -9.40
CA LYS A 31 -4.11 -1.09 -9.65
C LYS A 31 -3.85 -1.37 -11.13
N LYS A 32 -4.56 -0.69 -12.04
CA LYS A 32 -4.32 -0.78 -13.48
C LYS A 32 -2.96 -0.17 -13.86
N LEU A 33 -2.57 0.93 -13.21
CA LEU A 33 -1.30 1.62 -13.48
C LEU A 33 -0.07 0.81 -13.03
N MET A 34 -0.18 0.06 -11.92
CA MET A 34 0.92 -0.72 -11.35
C MET A 34 0.67 -2.23 -11.50
N PRO A 35 1.21 -2.91 -12.54
CA PRO A 35 0.98 -4.34 -12.75
C PRO A 35 1.62 -5.23 -11.68
N HIS A 36 2.57 -4.70 -10.90
CA HIS A 36 3.28 -5.37 -9.82
C HIS A 36 2.63 -5.16 -8.44
N HIS A 37 1.37 -4.70 -8.41
CA HIS A 37 0.63 -4.52 -7.18
C HIS A 37 0.15 -5.86 -6.60
N LYS A 38 -0.02 -5.90 -5.28
CA LYS A 38 -0.69 -6.99 -4.55
C LYS A 38 -1.94 -6.41 -3.86
N PRO A 39 -3.15 -6.86 -4.23
CA PRO A 39 -4.35 -6.43 -3.52
C PRO A 39 -4.46 -7.12 -2.16
N GLU A 40 -4.92 -6.37 -1.15
CA GLU A 40 -5.25 -6.89 0.19
C GLU A 40 -6.72 -6.59 0.53
N ALA A 41 -7.27 -7.36 1.48
CA ALA A 41 -8.57 -7.07 2.05
C ALA A 41 -8.59 -5.71 2.78
N LYS A 42 -9.78 -5.12 2.92
CA LYS A 42 -9.92 -3.82 3.59
C LYS A 42 -9.58 -3.94 5.07
N MET A 43 -8.72 -3.04 5.54
CA MET A 43 -8.28 -2.97 6.93
C MET A 43 -9.36 -2.31 7.79
N GLU A 44 -9.49 -2.78 9.03
CA GLU A 44 -10.39 -2.21 10.01
C GLU A 44 -9.80 -0.94 10.63
N ARG A 45 -10.63 0.07 10.87
CA ARG A 45 -10.19 1.41 11.31
C ARG A 45 -9.48 1.44 12.66
N SER A 46 -9.65 0.40 13.49
CA SER A 46 -9.03 0.33 14.83
C SER A 46 -7.57 -0.11 14.80
N LYS A 47 -7.04 -0.52 13.63
CA LYS A 47 -5.73 -1.14 13.55
C LYS A 47 -4.64 -0.08 13.32
N THR A 48 -3.61 -0.12 14.16
CA THR A 48 -2.44 0.77 14.17
C THR A 48 -1.56 0.56 12.93
N LEU A 49 -0.71 1.54 12.60
CA LEU A 49 0.30 1.46 11.52
C LEU A 49 1.22 0.22 11.63
N SER A 50 1.42 -0.31 12.83
CA SER A 50 2.20 -1.55 13.04
C SER A 50 1.65 -2.75 12.27
N VAL A 51 0.32 -2.87 12.16
CA VAL A 51 -0.31 -3.96 11.41
C VAL A 51 -0.05 -3.84 9.92
N VAL A 52 0.12 -2.62 9.40
CA VAL A 52 0.49 -2.41 7.99
C VAL A 52 1.89 -2.98 7.71
N ASN A 53 2.81 -2.83 8.66
CA ASN A 53 4.18 -3.35 8.52
C ASN A 53 4.18 -4.88 8.50
N GLU A 54 3.47 -5.50 9.43
CA GLU A 54 3.29 -6.96 9.48
C GLU A 54 2.68 -7.48 8.16
N MET A 55 1.66 -6.80 7.63
CA MET A 55 1.08 -7.19 6.33
C MET A 55 2.06 -7.04 5.16
N CYS A 56 2.91 -6.01 5.17
CA CYS A 56 3.97 -5.84 4.17
C CYS A 56 4.99 -6.98 4.24
N GLU A 57 5.40 -7.38 5.44
CA GLU A 57 6.33 -8.48 5.67
C GLU A 57 5.73 -9.82 5.23
N MET A 58 4.50 -10.12 5.65
CA MET A 58 3.78 -11.34 5.27
C MET A 58 3.64 -11.50 3.75
N LYS A 59 3.38 -10.40 3.03
CA LYS A 59 3.22 -10.40 1.57
C LYS A 59 4.51 -10.09 0.81
N ASN A 60 5.64 -9.95 1.50
CA ASN A 60 6.94 -9.63 0.93
C ASN A 60 6.88 -8.43 -0.04
N CYS A 61 6.19 -7.37 0.41
CA CYS A 61 6.00 -6.13 -0.34
C CYS A 61 7.00 -5.06 0.12
N SER A 62 7.67 -4.41 -0.83
CA SER A 62 8.65 -3.36 -0.56
C SER A 62 8.01 -2.01 -0.24
N LYS A 63 6.75 -1.80 -0.64
CA LYS A 63 6.02 -0.55 -0.44
C LYS A 63 4.55 -0.86 -0.18
N ALA A 64 3.86 0.02 0.52
CA ALA A 64 2.42 -0.05 0.75
C ALA A 64 1.73 1.27 0.43
N ILE A 65 0.51 1.18 -0.08
CA ILE A 65 -0.37 2.32 -0.33
C ILE A 65 -1.69 2.02 0.35
N MET A 66 -2.05 2.90 1.28
CA MET A 66 -3.28 2.80 2.04
C MET A 66 -4.19 3.99 1.75
N PHE A 67 -5.44 3.70 1.37
CA PHE A 67 -6.49 4.71 1.23
C PHE A 67 -7.28 4.87 2.54
N GLU A 68 -7.23 6.05 3.14
CA GLU A 68 -7.97 6.39 4.36
C GLU A 68 -9.10 7.40 4.09
N GLY A 69 -10.34 6.98 4.32
CA GLY A 69 -11.54 7.75 3.94
C GLY A 69 -11.80 9.04 4.74
N ARG A 70 -11.20 9.22 5.94
CA ARG A 70 -11.49 10.40 6.79
C ARG A 70 -10.71 11.65 6.41
N LYS A 71 -9.45 11.52 5.96
CA LYS A 71 -8.60 12.67 5.64
C LYS A 71 -8.49 12.96 4.14
N ARG A 72 -9.19 12.20 3.27
CA ARG A 72 -8.99 12.24 1.81
C ARG A 72 -7.49 12.22 1.45
N LYS A 73 -6.68 11.55 2.26
CA LYS A 73 -5.22 11.53 2.16
C LYS A 73 -4.83 10.15 1.67
N ILE A 74 -4.10 10.13 0.56
CA ILE A 74 -3.45 8.92 0.07
C ILE A 74 -2.16 8.81 0.88
N CYS A 75 -2.12 7.87 1.82
CA CYS A 75 -0.92 7.62 2.60
C CYS A 75 -0.07 6.59 1.84
N ILE A 76 0.96 7.09 1.17
CA ILE A 76 1.96 6.27 0.49
C ILE A 76 3.02 5.92 1.52
N PHE A 77 3.00 4.69 2.03
CA PHE A 77 4.02 4.14 2.91
C PHE A 77 5.11 3.51 2.07
N GLY A 78 6.09 4.32 1.66
CA GLY A 78 7.32 3.84 1.08
C GLY A 78 8.24 3.32 2.19
N PHE A 79 8.20 2.02 2.48
CA PHE A 79 9.22 1.38 3.30
C PHE A 79 10.56 1.38 2.55
N LEU A 80 11.31 2.47 2.70
CA LEU A 80 12.77 2.39 2.64
C LEU A 80 13.18 1.85 4.00
N THR A 81 13.70 0.64 3.99
CA THR A 81 14.40 -0.03 5.08
C THR A 81 15.09 0.98 6.02
N SER A 82 14.67 1.01 7.29
CA SER A 82 15.36 1.59 8.46
C SER A 82 14.95 2.96 9.04
N LEU A 83 13.98 3.72 8.53
CA LEU A 83 13.53 4.92 9.27
C LEU A 83 12.01 5.01 9.44
N MET A 84 11.60 5.14 10.70
CA MET A 84 10.28 5.56 11.16
C MET A 84 9.67 6.61 10.22
N VAL A 85 8.59 6.25 9.52
CA VAL A 85 7.71 7.25 8.92
C VAL A 85 6.59 7.53 9.91
N GLN A 86 6.87 8.47 10.83
CA GLN A 86 5.88 9.44 11.30
C GLN A 86 5.98 10.66 10.37
N VAL A 87 5.10 10.76 9.37
CA VAL A 87 4.63 12.05 8.79
C VAL A 87 3.17 11.89 8.34
#